data_AF-A0A0B6Y551-F1
#
_entry.id   AF-A0A0B6Y551-F1
#
_cell.length_a   1.000
_cell.length_b   1.000
_cell.length_c   1.000
_cell.angle_alpha   90.00
_cell.angle_beta   90.00
_cell.angle_gamma   90.00
#
_symmetry.space_group_name_H-M   'P 1'
#
loop_
_entity.id
_entity.type
_entity.pdbx_description
1 polymer ?
#
loop_
_entity_poly.entity_id
_entity_poly.type
_entity_poly.pdbx_seq_one_letter_code
_entity_poly.pdbx_strand_id
1 'polypeptide(L)'
;FNIGEQQKELVDPYFVFSFAGKEVRSKTIYASDHPSWYQMLHVGLQFPSMCERIKLQIRDWDRLNEDDSVGTLFLPISTISSNGEK
;
A
#
# COMPACT_ATOMS: atom_id res chain seq x y z
N PHE A 1 -5.08 41.36 0.92
CA PHE A 1 -4.30 40.28 1.53
C PHE A 1 -4.51 39.03 0.68
N ASN A 2 -3.62 38.78 -0.27
CA ASN A 2 -3.65 37.55 -1.06
C ASN A 2 -3.09 36.42 -0.20
N ILE A 3 -3.98 35.74 0.52
CA ILE A 3 -3.67 34.40 1.02
C ILE A 3 -3.77 33.53 -0.22
N GLY A 4 -2.61 33.25 -0.83
CA GLY A 4 -2.53 32.21 -1.83
C GLY A 4 -3.05 30.93 -1.19
N GLU A 5 -4.17 30.44 -1.67
CA GLU A 5 -4.62 29.07 -1.41
C GLU A 5 -3.47 28.17 -1.85
N GLN A 6 -2.62 27.79 -0.89
CA GLN A 6 -1.84 26.58 -1.09
C GLN A 6 -2.88 25.49 -1.26
N GLN A 7 -2.98 24.97 -2.48
CA GLN A 7 -3.78 23.82 -2.83
C GLN A 7 -3.42 22.73 -1.83
N LYS A 8 -4.24 22.63 -0.78
CA LYS A 8 -4.01 21.73 0.32
C LYS A 8 -4.55 20.42 -0.20
N GLU A 9 -3.65 19.65 -0.79
CA GLU A 9 -3.90 18.26 -1.15
C GLU A 9 -4.53 17.60 0.09
N LEU A 10 -5.81 17.22 -0.02
CA LEU A 10 -6.59 16.66 1.09
C LEU A 10 -6.32 15.16 1.28
N VAL A 11 -5.40 14.61 0.48
CA VAL A 11 -5.09 13.19 0.45
C VAL A 11 -3.79 12.94 1.19
N ASP A 12 -3.87 11.98 2.11
CA ASP A 12 -2.80 11.45 2.94
C ASP A 12 -2.56 9.96 2.60
N PRO A 13 -2.09 9.64 1.37
CA PRO A 13 -2.02 8.26 0.91
C PRO A 13 -0.97 7.43 1.64
N TYR A 14 -1.34 6.18 1.94
CA TYR A 14 -0.47 5.13 2.43
C TYR A 14 -0.72 3.81 1.69
N PHE A 15 0.32 2.97 1.65
CA PHE A 15 0.30 1.70 0.97
C PHE A 15 0.18 0.55 1.97
N VAL A 16 -0.67 -0.42 1.65
CA VAL A 16 -0.95 -1.61 2.43
C VAL A 16 -0.62 -2.84 1.61
N PHE A 17 0.32 -3.63 2.10
CA PHE A 17 0.63 -4.96 1.58
C PHE A 17 -0.05 -6.00 2.47
N SER A 18 -0.84 -6.88 1.89
CA SER A 18 -1.52 -7.97 2.59
C SER A 18 -1.25 -9.31 1.91
N PHE A 19 -0.85 -10.29 2.70
CA PHE A 19 -0.56 -11.64 2.24
C PHE A 19 -0.80 -12.68 3.33
N ALA A 20 -1.57 -13.72 3.02
CA ALA A 20 -1.85 -14.86 3.93
C ALA A 20 -2.25 -14.44 5.36
N GLY A 21 -3.06 -13.38 5.48
CA GLY A 21 -3.51 -12.84 6.77
C GLY A 21 -2.50 -11.95 7.49
N LYS A 22 -1.30 -11.75 6.94
CA LYS A 22 -0.34 -10.74 7.42
C LYS A 22 -0.53 -9.46 6.63
N GLU A 23 -0.52 -8.32 7.32
CA GLU A 23 -0.63 -7.00 6.72
C GLU A 23 0.53 -6.12 7.18
N VAL A 24 1.14 -5.38 6.25
CA VAL A 24 2.20 -4.41 6.50
C VAL A 24 1.86 -3.12 5.77
N ARG A 25 1.97 -2.00 6.47
CA ARG A 25 1.70 -0.66 5.93
C ARG A 25 2.98 0.15 5.75
N SER A 26 3.01 0.99 4.72
CA SER A 26 4.03 2.01 4.55
C SER A 26 3.77 3.20 5.48
N LYS A 27 4.68 4.17 5.43
CA LYS A 27 4.43 5.50 6.00
C LYS A 27 3.30 6.20 5.25
N THR A 28 2.48 6.93 5.99
CA THR A 28 1.52 7.90 5.44
C THR A 28 2.28 9.12 4.94
N ILE A 29 2.03 9.53 3.70
CA ILE A 29 2.55 10.78 3.16
C ILE A 29 1.43 11.80 3.24
N TYR A 30 1.63 12.85 4.02
CA TYR A 30 0.61 13.85 4.27
C TYR A 30 0.56 14.91 3.17
N ALA A 31 -0.64 15.31 2.76
CA ALA A 31 -0.92 16.36 1.79
C ALA A 31 -0.15 16.21 0.47
N SER A 32 -0.28 15.06 -0.20
CA SER A 32 0.40 14.77 -1.47
C SER A 32 -0.41 13.82 -2.36
N ASP A 33 -0.90 14.29 -3.51
CA ASP A 33 -1.48 13.47 -4.60
C ASP A 33 -0.50 12.50 -5.26
N HIS A 34 0.79 12.85 -5.28
CA HIS A 34 1.85 12.05 -5.90
C HIS A 34 2.83 11.47 -4.87
N PRO A 35 2.36 10.54 -4.01
CA PRO A 35 3.18 9.98 -2.95
C PRO A 35 4.36 9.21 -3.51
N SER A 36 5.56 9.56 -3.03
CA SER A 36 6.77 8.78 -3.28
C SER A 36 7.26 8.16 -1.98
N TRP A 37 6.85 6.91 -1.70
CA TRP A 37 7.19 6.25 -0.44
C TRP A 37 8.67 5.87 -0.31
N TYR A 38 9.31 5.47 -1.42
CA TYR A 38 10.69 4.96 -1.45
C TYR A 38 11.02 4.01 -0.27
N GLN A 39 10.05 3.18 0.11
CA GLN A 39 10.13 2.34 1.31
C GLN A 39 10.16 0.87 0.95
N MET A 40 11.06 0.12 1.58
CA MET A 40 11.08 -1.34 1.52
C MET A 40 10.21 -1.90 2.65
N LEU A 41 9.22 -2.72 2.28
CA LEU A 41 8.39 -3.46 3.23
C LEU A 41 8.84 -4.92 3.24
N HIS A 42 9.12 -5.44 4.44
CA HIS A 42 9.51 -6.84 4.61
C HIS A 42 8.31 -7.66 5.08
N VAL A 43 7.94 -8.68 4.32
CA VAL A 43 6.86 -9.61 4.68
C VAL A 43 7.39 -11.03 4.67
N GLY A 44 7.26 -11.72 5.80
CA GLY A 44 7.64 -13.12 5.92
C GLY A 44 6.63 -14.02 5.22
N LEU A 45 6.97 -14.49 4.02
CA LEU A 45 6.29 -15.54 3.29
C LEU A 45 6.77 -16.90 3.81
N GLN A 46 5.85 -17.78 4.17
CA GLN A 46 6.16 -19.16 4.55
C GLN A 46 5.64 -20.10 3.46
N PHE A 47 6.51 -20.95 2.91
CA PHE A 47 6.14 -21.94 1.90
C PHE A 47 5.99 -23.32 2.57
N PRO A 48 4.97 -24.13 2.21
CA PRO A 48 3.95 -23.87 1.20
C PRO A 48 2.83 -22.95 1.74
N SER A 49 2.57 -21.82 1.06
CA SER A 49 1.41 -20.99 1.38
C SER A 49 0.21 -21.43 0.56
N MET A 50 -0.91 -21.72 1.21
CA MET A 50 -2.21 -21.93 0.53
C MET A 50 -2.77 -20.63 -0.08
N CYS A 51 -2.10 -19.50 0.16
CA CYS A 51 -2.39 -18.22 -0.49
C CYS A 51 -1.44 -18.03 -1.66
N GLU A 52 -1.99 -17.78 -2.84
CA GLU A 52 -1.22 -17.58 -4.08
C GLU A 52 -1.29 -16.14 -4.58
N ARG A 53 -1.98 -15.25 -3.84
CA ARG A 53 -2.21 -13.87 -4.24
C ARG A 53 -1.80 -12.90 -3.14
N ILE A 54 -1.01 -11.92 -3.53
CA ILE A 54 -0.65 -10.75 -2.74
C ILE A 54 -1.68 -9.67 -3.04
N LYS A 55 -2.22 -9.05 -2.00
CA LYS A 55 -3.09 -7.88 -2.11
C LYS A 55 -2.27 -6.63 -1.78
N LEU A 56 -2.22 -5.72 -2.74
CA LEU A 56 -1.62 -4.40 -2.60
C LEU A 56 -2.76 -3.38 -2.63
N GLN A 57 -2.82 -2.47 -1.67
CA GLN A 57 -3.90 -1.48 -1.60
C GLN A 57 -3.34 -0.12 -1.22
N ILE A 58 -3.73 0.92 -1.95
CA ILE A 58 -3.49 2.31 -1.57
C ILE A 58 -4.75 2.80 -0.84
N ARG A 59 -4.55 3.41 0.33
CA ARG A 59 -5.61 4.00 1.15
C ARG A 59 -5.27 5.44 1.46
N ASP A 60 -6.28 6.27 1.59
CA ASP A 60 -6.19 7.62 2.12
C ASP A 60 -6.38 7.55 3.64
N TRP A 61 -5.47 8.15 4.40
CA TRP A 61 -5.59 8.16 5.85
C TRP A 61 -6.43 9.35 6.31
N ASP A 62 -7.53 9.08 6.98
CA ASP A 62 -8.41 10.12 7.50
C ASP A 62 -8.31 10.21 9.03
N ARG A 63 -8.08 11.42 9.53
CA ARG A 63 -7.98 11.65 10.98
C ARG A 63 -9.30 11.44 11.72
N LEU A 64 -10.42 11.68 11.05
CA LEU A 64 -11.76 11.74 11.66
C LEU A 64 -12.77 10.77 11.02
N ASN A 65 -12.47 10.21 9.85
CA ASN A 65 -13.34 9.30 9.11
C ASN A 65 -12.67 7.93 8.94
N GLU A 66 -13.40 6.98 8.35
CA GLU A 66 -12.82 5.72 7.91
C GLU A 66 -11.89 5.95 6.71
N ASP A 67 -10.73 5.29 6.71
CA ASP A 67 -9.74 5.41 5.63
C ASP A 67 -10.31 4.95 4.29
N ASP A 68 -10.31 5.84 3.29
CA ASP A 68 -10.83 5.53 1.97
C ASP A 68 -9.86 4.69 1.14
N SER A 69 -10.37 3.63 0.49
CA SER A 69 -9.54 2.82 -0.42
C SER A 69 -9.46 3.46 -1.80
N VAL A 70 -8.30 4.00 -2.15
CA VAL A 70 -8.06 4.65 -3.45
C VAL A 70 -7.88 3.62 -4.56
N GLY A 71 -7.14 2.54 -4.30
CA GLY A 71 -6.84 1.53 -5.33
C GLY A 71 -6.43 0.19 -4.76
N THR A 72 -6.81 -0.89 -5.43
CA THR A 72 -6.43 -2.26 -5.04
C THR A 72 -5.84 -3.00 -6.24
N LEU A 73 -4.74 -3.69 -6.03
CA LEU A 73 -4.06 -4.53 -6.99
C LEU A 73 -3.82 -5.91 -6.37
N PHE A 74 -4.17 -6.96 -7.10
CA PHE A 74 -3.86 -8.33 -6.72
C PHE A 74 -2.74 -8.87 -7.60
N LEU A 75 -1.62 -9.25 -7.00
CA LEU A 75 -0.48 -9.86 -7.69
C LEU A 75 -0.39 -11.35 -7.37
N PRO A 76 -0.42 -12.24 -8.38
CA PRO A 76 -0.12 -13.65 -8.16
C PRO A 76 1.34 -13.82 -7.73
N ILE A 77 1.59 -14.61 -6.68
CA ILE A 77 2.95 -14.90 -6.20
C ILE A 77 3.79 -15.53 -7.31
N SER A 78 3.20 -16.38 -8.16
CA SER A 78 3.88 -16.98 -9.31
C SER A 78 4.54 -15.98 -10.27
N THR A 79 4.11 -14.71 -10.26
CA THR A 79 4.72 -13.66 -11.10
C THR A 79 6.07 -13.18 -10.52
N ILE A 80 6.23 -13.27 -9.20
CA ILE A 80 7.40 -12.75 -8.48
C ILE A 80 8.23 -13.84 -7.79
N SER A 81 7.67 -15.04 -7.62
CA SER A 81 8.36 -16.21 -7.09
C SER A 81 8.54 -17.22 -8.20
N SER A 82 9.79 -17.59 -8.46
CA SER A 82 10.06 -18.83 -9.16
C SER A 82 9.90 -19.98 -8.16
N ASN A 83 9.05 -20.96 -8.48
CA ASN A 83 9.16 -22.27 -7.85
C ASN A 83 10.53 -22.77 -8.31
N GLY A 84 11.48 -22.99 -7.40
CA GLY A 84 12.84 -23.40 -7.76
C GLY A 84 12.87 -24.74 -8.50
N GLU A 85 12.50 -24.72 -9.78
CA GLU A 85 12.61 -25.80 -10.72
C GLU A 85 14.11 -26.04 -10.92
N LYS A 86 14.51 -27.25 -10.56
CA LYS A 86 15.88 -27.75 -10.60
C LYS A 86 16.42 -27.84 -12.02
#